data_AF-A0A329RV29-F1
#
_entry.id   AF-A0A329RV29-F1
#
_cell.length_a   1.000
_cell.length_b   1.000
_cell.length_c   1.000
_cell.angle_alpha   90.00
_cell.angle_beta   90.00
_cell.angle_gamma   90.00
#
_symmetry.space_group_name_H-M   'P 1'
#
loop_
_entity.id
_entity.type
_entity.pdbx_description
1 polymer ?
#
loop_
_entity_poly.entity_id
_entity_poly.type
_entity_poly.pdbx_seq_one_letter_code
_entity_poly.pdbx_strand_id
1 'polypeptide(L)'
;MGLQCSKASAMEFAAKSSDEPEKELGPAELCTRLKTSLPIGTRHRTPLKKFPNCFSSVEAVNWMLEHKQARDKSEAVRKCQTLLSQRLIEQVDGPAEFEVNAKRFYRFKPAEAS
;
A
#
# COMPACT_ATOMS: atom_id res chain seq x y z
N MET A 1 17.46 29.36 28.39
CA MET A 1 17.83 28.68 27.13
C MET A 1 16.95 27.43 27.10
N GLY A 2 15.83 27.34 26.40
CA GLY A 2 15.55 27.73 25.02
C GLY A 2 15.25 26.44 24.26
N LEU A 3 14.03 26.36 23.70
CA LEU A 3 13.54 25.42 22.69
C LEU A 3 12.90 24.08 23.15
N GLN A 4 11.60 24.22 23.34
CA GLN A 4 10.53 23.33 22.84
C GLN A 4 10.79 22.88 21.39
N CYS A 5 10.62 21.58 21.10
CA CYS A 5 10.13 21.09 19.81
C CYS A 5 9.26 19.85 20.05
N SER A 6 7.94 20.04 20.03
CA SER A 6 6.97 18.98 19.87
C SER A 6 7.17 18.27 18.54
N LYS A 7 7.06 16.93 18.53
CA LYS A 7 6.46 16.23 17.39
C LYS A 7 5.85 14.91 17.84
N ALA A 8 4.55 14.99 18.11
CA ALA A 8 3.65 13.85 18.01
C ALA A 8 3.68 13.32 16.58
N SER A 9 3.73 12.00 16.41
CA SER A 9 2.75 11.26 15.61
C SER A 9 3.04 9.77 15.76
N ALA A 10 2.55 9.18 16.84
CA ALA A 10 2.24 7.76 16.84
C ALA A 10 0.97 7.61 15.99
N MET A 11 1.11 7.23 14.72
CA MET A 11 -0.03 6.72 13.96
C MET A 11 -0.31 5.28 14.38
N GLU A 12 -0.83 5.12 15.60
CA GLU A 12 -1.56 3.91 15.94
C GLU A 12 -2.93 4.00 15.26
N PHE A 13 -3.02 3.52 14.02
CA PHE A 13 -4.32 3.28 13.41
C PHE A 13 -4.76 1.86 13.77
N ALA A 14 -5.19 1.70 15.02
CA ALA A 14 -6.01 0.60 15.46
C ALA A 14 -7.42 0.75 14.85
N ALA A 15 -7.59 0.30 13.60
CA ALA A 15 -8.91 0.15 13.00
C ALA A 15 -9.30 -1.33 13.01
N LYS A 16 -9.87 -1.73 14.15
CA LYS A 16 -10.69 -2.92 14.27
C LYS A 16 -12.05 -2.56 13.66
N SER A 17 -12.29 -2.96 12.41
CA SER A 17 -13.62 -2.92 11.80
C SER A 17 -13.98 -4.34 11.40
N SER A 18 -14.72 -4.98 12.29
CA SER A 18 -15.46 -6.20 12.04
C SER A 18 -16.71 -5.82 11.26
N ASP A 19 -16.84 -6.32 10.04
CA ASP A 19 -18.12 -6.61 9.38
C ASP A 19 -17.81 -7.60 8.23
N GLU A 20 -18.30 -8.82 8.34
CA GLU A 20 -18.24 -9.90 7.33
C GLU A 20 -19.69 -10.26 6.95
N PRO A 21 -19.98 -10.95 5.83
CA PRO A 21 -19.18 -11.27 4.64
C PRO A 21 -19.88 -10.69 3.37
N GLU A 22 -19.32 -10.58 2.18
CA GLU A 22 -19.10 -11.65 1.21
C GLU A 22 -18.34 -11.01 0.03
N LYS A 23 -17.23 -11.64 -0.39
CA LYS A 23 -16.36 -11.24 -1.52
C LYS A 23 -15.28 -10.17 -1.27
N GLU A 24 -15.01 -9.84 -0.02
CA GLU A 24 -13.82 -9.08 0.37
C GLU A 24 -12.64 -10.06 0.51
N LEU A 25 -11.62 -9.96 -0.35
CA LEU A 25 -10.46 -10.86 -0.26
C LEU A 25 -9.62 -10.47 0.96
N GLY A 26 -9.18 -11.48 1.74
CA GLY A 26 -8.25 -11.26 2.85
C GLY A 26 -6.97 -10.57 2.39
N PRO A 27 -6.26 -9.84 3.25
CA PRO A 27 -5.17 -8.95 2.84
C PRO A 27 -4.02 -9.67 2.12
N ALA A 28 -3.70 -10.91 2.51
CA ALA A 28 -2.71 -11.74 1.82
C ALA A 28 -3.17 -12.15 0.40
N GLU A 29 -4.42 -12.58 0.24
CA GLU A 29 -5.00 -12.94 -1.06
C GLU A 29 -5.12 -11.70 -1.96
N LEU A 30 -5.58 -10.58 -1.40
CA LEU A 30 -5.68 -9.30 -2.09
C LEU A 30 -4.30 -8.83 -2.59
N CYS A 31 -3.25 -8.99 -1.77
CA CYS A 31 -1.87 -8.74 -2.18
C CYS A 31 -1.45 -9.62 -3.36
N THR A 32 -1.75 -10.93 -3.32
CA THR A 32 -1.46 -11.85 -4.43
C THR A 32 -2.20 -11.45 -5.70
N ARG A 33 -3.48 -11.07 -5.60
CA ARG A 33 -4.29 -10.62 -6.73
C ARG A 33 -3.77 -9.33 -7.33
N LEU A 34 -3.46 -8.32 -6.51
CA LEU A 34 -2.80 -7.10 -6.94
C LEU A 34 -1.48 -7.42 -7.64
N LYS A 35 -0.71 -8.38 -7.11
CA LYS A 35 0.56 -8.81 -7.71
C LYS A 35 0.40 -9.39 -9.11
N THR A 36 -0.66 -10.13 -9.35
CA THR A 36 -0.94 -10.73 -10.66
C THR A 36 -1.61 -9.78 -11.65
N SER A 37 -2.36 -8.79 -11.16
CA SER A 37 -3.26 -8.00 -12.01
C SER A 37 -2.82 -6.55 -12.21
N LEU A 38 -2.00 -5.98 -11.33
CA LEU A 38 -1.43 -4.66 -11.58
C LEU A 38 -0.36 -4.74 -12.68
N PRO A 39 -0.10 -3.64 -13.41
CA PRO A 39 1.01 -3.52 -14.33
C PRO A 39 2.33 -3.43 -13.56
N ILE A 40 2.73 -4.56 -12.98
CA ILE A 40 3.94 -4.69 -12.20
C ILE A 40 5.13 -4.75 -13.15
N GLY A 41 5.88 -3.66 -13.18
CA GLY A 41 7.03 -3.49 -14.05
C GLY A 41 8.30 -3.15 -13.28
N THR A 42 9.42 -3.18 -13.98
CA THR A 42 10.66 -2.55 -13.50
C THR A 42 10.51 -1.04 -13.64
N ARG A 43 10.37 -0.34 -12.52
CA ARG A 43 10.33 1.13 -12.50
C ARG A 43 11.75 1.66 -12.33
N HIS A 44 12.16 2.54 -13.23
CA HIS A 44 13.48 3.17 -13.20
C HIS A 44 13.35 4.55 -12.58
N ARG A 45 13.93 4.76 -11.39
CA ARG A 45 13.97 6.10 -10.78
C ARG A 45 15.20 6.88 -11.25
N THR A 46 16.30 6.17 -11.45
CA THR A 46 17.55 6.69 -12.03
C THR A 46 18.16 5.58 -12.91
N PRO A 47 19.13 5.90 -13.78
CA PRO A 47 19.79 4.89 -14.60
C PRO A 47 20.40 3.73 -13.77
N LEU A 48 20.80 4.01 -12.52
CA LEU A 48 21.41 3.05 -11.60
C LEU A 48 20.42 2.40 -10.63
N LYS A 49 19.31 3.05 -10.27
CA LYS A 49 18.29 2.48 -9.36
C LYS A 49 17.08 1.98 -10.13
N LYS A 50 17.06 0.66 -10.34
CA LYS A 50 15.93 -0.09 -10.87
C LYS A 50 15.20 -0.76 -9.71
N PHE A 51 13.90 -0.53 -9.64
CA PHE A 51 13.04 -1.22 -8.67
C PHE A 51 12.14 -2.18 -9.43
N PRO A 52 12.43 -3.49 -9.42
CA PRO A 52 11.51 -4.48 -9.95
C PRO A 52 10.28 -4.55 -9.06
N ASN A 53 9.18 -5.04 -9.62
CA ASN A 53 7.94 -5.31 -8.91
C ASN A 53 7.27 -4.10 -8.24
N CYS A 54 7.31 -2.94 -8.91
CA CYS A 54 6.77 -1.69 -8.38
C CYS A 54 5.49 -1.24 -9.09
N PHE A 55 4.60 -0.62 -8.31
CA PHE A 55 3.35 -0.04 -8.77
C PHE A 55 3.14 1.33 -8.08
N SER A 56 2.29 2.17 -8.67
CA SER A 56 1.87 3.43 -8.05
C SER A 56 0.64 3.20 -7.16
N SER A 57 0.49 3.99 -6.10
CA SER A 57 -0.72 3.93 -5.25
C SER A 57 -2.01 4.16 -6.05
N VAL A 58 -1.96 5.02 -7.08
CA VAL A 58 -3.09 5.29 -7.95
C VAL A 58 -3.51 4.03 -8.72
N GLU A 59 -2.55 3.26 -9.24
CA GLU A 59 -2.84 1.99 -9.92
C GLU A 59 -3.50 0.98 -8.96
N ALA A 60 -3.00 0.85 -7.73
CA ALA A 60 -3.62 -0.04 -6.74
C ALA A 60 -5.03 0.37 -6.36
N VAL A 61 -5.26 1.67 -6.15
CA VAL A 61 -6.58 2.20 -5.81
C VAL A 61 -7.55 2.05 -6.99
N ASN A 62 -7.09 2.34 -8.21
CA ASN A 62 -7.91 2.15 -9.41
C ASN A 62 -8.33 0.69 -9.56
N TRP A 63 -7.38 -0.24 -9.40
CA TRP A 63 -7.65 -1.66 -9.46
C TRP A 63 -8.69 -2.11 -8.43
N MET A 64 -8.61 -1.60 -7.19
CA MET A 64 -9.59 -1.90 -6.14
C MET A 64 -11.00 -1.44 -6.51
N LEU A 65 -11.13 -0.28 -7.15
CA LEU A 65 -12.43 0.23 -7.61
C LEU A 65 -12.96 -0.58 -8.81
N GLU A 66 -12.10 -0.87 -9.79
CA GLU A 66 -12.44 -1.66 -10.98
C GLU A 66 -12.93 -3.08 -10.61
N HIS A 67 -12.29 -3.70 -9.61
CA HIS A 67 -12.62 -5.06 -9.15
C HIS A 67 -13.67 -5.07 -8.04
N LYS A 68 -14.27 -3.92 -7.72
CA LYS A 68 -15.24 -3.76 -6.62
C LYS A 68 -14.73 -4.27 -5.27
N GLN A 69 -13.41 -4.24 -5.07
CA GLN A 69 -12.77 -4.51 -3.78
C GLN A 69 -12.83 -3.29 -2.86
N ALA A 70 -13.22 -2.12 -3.36
CA ALA A 70 -13.50 -0.93 -2.58
C ALA A 70 -14.71 -0.23 -3.20
N ARG A 71 -15.58 0.35 -2.36
CA ARG A 71 -16.71 1.16 -2.85
C ARG A 71 -16.24 2.56 -3.26
N ASP A 72 -15.25 3.08 -2.53
CA ASP A 72 -14.73 4.43 -2.70
C ASP A 72 -13.21 4.48 -2.56
N LYS A 73 -12.62 5.58 -3.04
CA LYS A 73 -11.18 5.85 -2.91
C LYS A 73 -10.70 5.72 -1.46
N SER A 74 -11.47 6.21 -0.50
CA SER A 74 -11.15 6.15 0.92
C SER A 74 -11.14 4.71 1.46
N GLU A 75 -12.01 3.84 0.97
CA GLU A 75 -11.99 2.41 1.33
C GLU A 75 -10.76 1.72 0.75
N ALA A 76 -10.43 2.01 -0.52
CA ALA A 76 -9.25 1.47 -1.16
C ALA A 76 -7.96 1.88 -0.43
N VAL A 77 -7.89 3.13 0.02
CA VAL A 77 -6.79 3.64 0.86
C VAL A 77 -6.68 2.87 2.16
N ARG A 78 -7.80 2.68 2.89
CA ARG A 78 -7.80 1.89 4.13
C ARG A 78 -7.28 0.48 3.90
N LYS A 79 -7.70 -0.19 2.82
CA LYS A 79 -7.23 -1.53 2.46
C LYS A 79 -5.74 -1.56 2.14
N CYS A 80 -5.26 -0.65 1.30
CA CYS A 80 -3.83 -0.52 0.99
C CYS A 80 -3.01 -0.21 2.24
N GLN A 81 -3.52 0.61 3.15
CA GLN A 81 -2.85 0.92 4.41
C GLN A 81 -2.77 -0.31 5.32
N THR A 82 -3.81 -1.14 5.37
CA THR A 82 -3.76 -2.46 6.04
C THR A 82 -2.67 -3.35 5.44
N LEU A 83 -2.53 -3.42 4.11
CA LEU A 83 -1.45 -4.17 3.46
C LEU A 83 -0.06 -3.67 3.88
N LEU A 84 0.08 -2.35 4.01
CA LEU A 84 1.34 -1.71 4.40
C LEU A 84 1.67 -1.95 5.88
N SER A 85 0.67 -1.85 6.76
CA SER A 85 0.79 -2.21 8.19
C SER A 85 1.16 -3.67 8.39
N GLN A 86 0.64 -4.57 7.56
CA GLN A 86 0.98 -5.99 7.56
C GLN A 86 2.30 -6.32 6.84
N ARG A 87 3.03 -5.31 6.36
CA ARG A 87 4.30 -5.47 5.61
C ARG A 87 4.18 -6.34 4.36
N LEU A 88 3.00 -6.43 3.76
CA LEU A 88 2.77 -7.09 2.48
C LEU A 88 3.27 -6.22 1.31
N ILE A 89 3.10 -4.91 1.46
CA ILE A 89 3.65 -3.90 0.56
C ILE A 89 4.56 -2.95 1.33
N GLU A 90 5.57 -2.43 0.65
CA GLU A 90 6.53 -1.48 1.20
C GLU A 90 6.61 -0.24 0.30
N GLN A 91 6.71 0.93 0.93
CA GLN A 91 6.98 2.15 0.19
C GLN A 91 8.45 2.22 -0.22
N VAL A 92 8.72 2.55 -1.48
CA VAL A 92 10.08 2.55 -2.03
C VAL A 92 10.88 3.80 -1.65
N ASP A 93 10.20 4.94 -1.47
CA ASP A 93 10.87 6.25 -1.40
C ASP A 93 10.20 7.25 -0.44
N GLY A 94 9.90 6.81 0.79
CA GLY A 94 9.44 7.74 1.81
C GLY A 94 8.83 7.09 3.04
N PRO A 95 7.97 7.82 3.78
CA PRO A 95 7.40 7.35 5.04
C PRO A 95 6.55 6.10 4.86
N ALA A 96 6.39 5.30 5.92
CA ALA A 96 5.53 4.12 5.93
C ALA A 96 4.04 4.47 6.05
N GLU A 97 3.59 5.48 5.31
CA GLU A 97 2.20 5.95 5.30
C GLU A 97 1.67 5.88 3.87
N PHE A 98 0.49 5.30 3.69
CA PHE A 98 -0.07 5.13 2.36
C PHE A 98 -0.71 6.43 1.86
N GLU A 99 -0.03 7.09 0.94
CA GLU A 99 -0.51 8.29 0.26
C GLU A 99 -0.87 7.96 -1.21
N VAL A 100 -2.08 8.36 -1.63
CA VAL A 100 -2.54 8.19 -3.02
C VAL A 100 -1.99 9.30 -3.90
N ASN A 101 -0.90 8.99 -4.60
CA ASN A 101 -0.17 9.93 -5.43
C ASN A 101 0.56 9.20 -6.55
N ALA A 102 0.47 9.72 -7.78
CA ALA A 102 1.13 9.13 -8.95
C ALA A 102 2.68 9.12 -8.83
N LYS A 103 3.24 9.98 -7.96
CA LYS A 103 4.68 10.04 -7.68
C LYS A 103 5.13 9.09 -6.56
N ARG A 104 4.20 8.42 -5.87
CA ARG A 104 4.49 7.47 -4.79
C ARG A 104 4.47 6.05 -5.33
N PHE A 105 5.62 5.40 -5.26
CA PHE A 105 5.79 4.01 -5.67
C PHE A 105 5.85 3.09 -4.46
N TYR A 106 5.19 1.95 -4.61
CA TYR A 106 5.15 0.87 -3.65
C TYR A 106 5.65 -0.40 -4.33
N ARG A 107 6.26 -1.28 -3.56
CA ARG A 107 6.71 -2.59 -3.99
C ARG A 107 6.02 -3.65 -3.15
N PHE A 108 5.82 -4.82 -3.75
CA PHE A 108 5.41 -6.00 -2.98
C PHE A 108 6.62 -6.53 -2.23
N LYS A 109 6.46 -6.84 -0.94
CA LYS A 109 7.49 -7.56 -0.20
C LYS A 109 7.62 -8.94 -0.84
N PRO A 110 8.83 -9.39 -1.25
CA PRO A 110 9.00 -10.78 -1.60
C PRO A 110 8.62 -11.60 -0.37
N ALA A 111 7.73 -12.58 -0.53
CA ALA A 111 7.54 -13.59 0.49
C ALA A 111 8.89 -14.31 0.62
N GLU A 112 9.74 -13.85 1.53
CA GLU A 112 10.92 -14.59 1.95
C GLU A 112 10.39 -15.91 2.48
N ALA A 113 10.59 -16.97 1.70
CA ALA A 113 10.59 -18.32 2.21
C ALA A 113 11.62 -18.35 3.35
N SER A 114 11.13 -18.37 4.59
CA SER A 114 11.92 -18.86 5.72
C SER A 114 12.01 -20.36 5.66
#